data_AF-A0A7U4LZN0-F1
#
_entry.id   AF-A0A7U4LZN0-F1
#
_cell.length_a   1.000
_cell.length_b   1.000
_cell.length_c   1.000
_cell.angle_alpha   90.00
_cell.angle_beta   90.00
_cell.angle_gamma   90.00
#
_symmetry.space_group_name_H-M   'P 1'
#
loop_
_entity.id
_entity.type
_entity.pdbx_description
1 polymer ?
#
loop_
_entity_poly.entity_id
_entity_poly.type
_entity_poly.pdbx_seq_one_letter_code
_entity_poly.pdbx_strand_id
1 'polypeptide(L)'
;MKRIDYILIWGHGIKYFEEIRLLIRESPDFNIKKIIFHKPKSINKLVKVIYSYDYAPFEHLKAKTKYLKKTPEEVIFLFIENKNPDVDYLGEGSFRHEESLSLKQLKEKIRDKYNPRKDGKRTENHIIHASDNELQTDYILKYLSFKEGVKIFQSRNKYLSLPYYIDKINKLKIKKIPINALICNIAVGKNRYDCSTTSTNIMNSPHFQGLTKDISIYKEYIDKYIGGVLTEDYYPERLIALSDKLEYLQNDYCNAYIVVKKVNNDYLILDGLHRASVLLSRDMKKIIVGEVIE
;
A
#
# COMPACT_ATOMS: atom_id res chain seq x y z
N MET A 1 -0.78 -21.30 -3.70
CA MET A 1 -0.53 -20.29 -4.75
C MET A 1 -0.75 -18.91 -4.13
N LYS A 2 0.07 -17.91 -4.41
CA LYS A 2 -0.13 -16.53 -3.89
C LYS A 2 -1.14 -15.80 -4.77
N ARG A 3 -1.88 -14.85 -4.21
CA ARG A 3 -2.83 -13.99 -4.95
C ARG A 3 -2.91 -12.59 -4.36
N ILE A 4 -3.54 -11.65 -5.06
CA ILE A 4 -3.86 -10.32 -4.53
C ILE A 4 -5.32 -10.26 -4.08
N ASP A 5 -5.50 -9.89 -2.83
CA ASP A 5 -6.80 -9.62 -2.23
C ASP A 5 -6.94 -8.13 -1.92
N TYR A 6 -8.17 -7.67 -1.65
CA TYR A 6 -8.38 -6.34 -1.09
C TYR A 6 -9.21 -6.39 0.20
N ILE A 7 -8.95 -5.41 1.06
CA ILE A 7 -9.80 -5.05 2.19
C ILE A 7 -10.25 -3.61 1.97
N LEU A 8 -11.56 -3.40 1.99
CA LEU A 8 -12.20 -2.09 2.00
C LEU A 8 -12.55 -1.71 3.44
N ILE A 9 -12.07 -0.55 3.89
CA ILE A 9 -12.50 0.07 5.14
C ILE A 9 -13.56 1.11 4.82
N TRP A 10 -14.76 0.94 5.37
CA TRP A 10 -15.86 1.89 5.22
C TRP A 10 -15.62 3.15 6.07
N GLY A 11 -16.29 4.26 5.75
CA GLY A 11 -16.02 5.57 6.37
C GLY A 11 -16.03 5.58 7.91
N HIS A 12 -16.93 4.83 8.53
CA HIS A 12 -17.02 4.70 10.00
C HIS A 12 -15.93 3.81 10.63
N GLY A 13 -15.21 3.04 9.82
CA GLY A 13 -14.05 2.25 10.20
C GLY A 13 -12.70 2.97 10.04
N ILE A 14 -12.67 4.10 9.32
CA ILE A 14 -11.42 4.83 8.99
C ILE A 14 -10.62 5.22 10.25
N LYS A 15 -11.30 5.53 11.35
CA LYS A 15 -10.65 5.84 12.63
C LYS A 15 -9.78 4.72 13.20
N TYR A 16 -9.95 3.48 12.73
CA TYR A 16 -9.16 2.31 13.12
C TYR A 16 -8.13 1.90 12.07
N PHE A 17 -7.84 2.78 11.10
CA PHE A 17 -7.00 2.47 9.95
C PHE A 17 -5.60 1.97 10.34
N GLU A 18 -4.93 2.63 11.28
CA GLU A 18 -3.58 2.24 11.71
C GLU A 18 -3.61 0.91 12.46
N GLU A 19 -4.60 0.68 13.31
CA GLU A 19 -4.72 -0.57 14.06
C GLU A 19 -5.13 -1.75 13.16
N ILE A 20 -5.88 -1.50 12.09
CA ILE A 20 -6.16 -2.50 11.05
C ILE A 20 -4.88 -2.83 10.27
N ARG A 21 -4.09 -1.82 9.88
CA ARG A 21 -2.79 -2.05 9.22
C ARG A 21 -1.86 -2.87 10.10
N LEU A 22 -1.79 -2.55 11.39
CA LEU A 22 -0.98 -3.30 12.35
C LEU A 22 -1.41 -4.77 12.41
N LEU A 23 -2.71 -5.06 12.53
CA LEU A 23 -3.21 -6.44 12.52
C LEU A 23 -2.85 -7.21 11.24
N ILE A 24 -2.85 -6.54 10.08
CA ILE A 24 -2.45 -7.15 8.81
C ILE A 24 -0.95 -7.45 8.82
N ARG A 25 -0.12 -6.52 9.32
CA ARG A 25 1.34 -6.69 9.41
C ARG A 25 1.79 -7.77 10.38
N GLU A 26 1.05 -7.96 11.46
CA GLU A 26 1.30 -9.03 12.44
C GLU A 26 1.05 -10.42 11.85
N SER A 27 0.30 -10.52 10.75
CA SER A 27 0.08 -11.80 10.07
C SER A 27 1.22 -12.11 9.09
N PRO A 28 1.87 -13.28 9.18
CA PRO A 28 2.91 -13.68 8.23
C PRO A 28 2.34 -13.91 6.82
N ASP A 29 1.04 -14.19 6.70
CA ASP A 29 0.37 -14.54 5.44
C ASP A 29 0.09 -13.34 4.55
N PHE A 30 0.10 -12.13 5.11
CA PHE A 30 -0.28 -10.92 4.38
C PHE A 30 0.88 -9.94 4.21
N ASN A 31 0.80 -9.16 3.14
CA ASN A 31 1.70 -8.03 2.91
C ASN A 31 0.94 -6.93 2.19
N ILE A 32 0.86 -5.73 2.78
CA ILE A 32 0.14 -4.61 2.17
C ILE A 32 0.95 -4.08 0.98
N LYS A 33 0.39 -4.18 -0.22
CA LYS A 33 1.04 -3.75 -1.48
C LYS A 33 0.64 -2.35 -1.90
N LYS A 34 -0.60 -1.95 -1.62
CA LYS A 34 -1.12 -0.64 -2.00
C LYS A 34 -2.22 -0.16 -1.07
N ILE A 35 -2.21 1.13 -0.78
CA ILE A 35 -3.22 1.84 0.00
C ILE A 35 -3.79 2.94 -0.90
N ILE A 36 -5.11 3.03 -0.97
CA ILE A 36 -5.81 4.09 -1.72
C ILE A 36 -6.91 4.66 -0.85
N PHE A 37 -6.85 5.97 -0.60
CA PHE A 37 -7.96 6.71 -0.04
C PHE A 37 -8.87 7.17 -1.18
N HIS A 38 -10.15 6.79 -1.11
CA HIS A 38 -11.09 7.00 -2.19
C HIS A 38 -12.35 7.71 -1.69
N LYS A 39 -12.70 8.82 -2.34
CA LYS A 39 -13.97 9.53 -2.14
C LYS A 39 -14.91 9.20 -3.31
N PRO A 40 -15.82 8.22 -3.13
CA PRO A 40 -16.73 7.85 -4.20
C PRO A 40 -17.71 8.99 -4.49
N LYS A 41 -18.03 9.23 -5.76
CA LYS A 41 -19.08 10.19 -6.16
C LYS A 41 -20.47 9.82 -5.62
N SER A 42 -20.66 8.55 -5.25
CA SER A 42 -21.90 8.05 -4.66
C SER A 42 -21.63 6.74 -3.92
N ILE A 43 -21.93 6.71 -2.62
CA ILE A 43 -21.84 5.48 -1.80
C ILE A 43 -22.73 4.38 -2.39
N ASN A 44 -23.91 4.69 -2.92
CA ASN A 44 -24.78 3.68 -3.54
C ASN A 44 -24.14 3.03 -4.77
N LYS A 45 -23.42 3.80 -5.60
CA LYS A 45 -22.70 3.25 -6.76
C LYS A 45 -21.53 2.39 -6.30
N LEU A 46 -20.79 2.84 -5.29
CA LEU A 46 -19.70 2.06 -4.73
C LEU A 46 -20.20 0.73 -4.14
N VAL A 47 -21.29 0.75 -3.36
CA VAL A 47 -21.92 -0.47 -2.83
C VAL A 47 -22.29 -1.43 -3.97
N LYS A 48 -22.92 -0.94 -5.04
CA LYS A 48 -23.23 -1.79 -6.21
C LYS A 48 -21.99 -2.42 -6.84
N VAL A 49 -20.86 -1.69 -6.88
CA VAL A 49 -19.60 -2.18 -7.43
C VAL A 49 -18.96 -3.24 -6.51
N ILE A 50 -18.95 -3.00 -5.20
CA ILE A 50 -18.38 -3.94 -4.22
C ILE A 50 -19.15 -5.26 -4.20
N TYR A 51 -20.48 -5.18 -4.25
CA TYR A 51 -21.37 -6.33 -4.16
C TYR A 51 -21.84 -6.84 -5.53
N SER A 52 -21.18 -6.47 -6.64
CA SER A 52 -21.59 -6.93 -7.98
C SER A 52 -21.33 -8.42 -8.21
N TYR A 53 -20.38 -8.99 -7.46
CA TYR A 53 -20.05 -10.42 -7.45
C TYR A 53 -20.70 -11.18 -6.29
N ASP A 54 -21.46 -10.49 -5.45
CA ASP A 54 -22.11 -11.13 -4.31
C ASP A 54 -23.27 -11.98 -4.81
N TYR A 55 -23.32 -13.23 -4.34
CA TYR A 55 -24.30 -14.21 -4.77
C TYR A 55 -25.71 -13.94 -4.21
N ALA A 56 -25.87 -12.97 -3.30
CA ALA A 56 -27.15 -12.64 -2.67
C ALA A 56 -27.98 -11.63 -3.50
N PRO A 57 -29.32 -11.76 -3.54
CA PRO A 57 -30.17 -10.79 -4.26
C PRO A 57 -29.99 -9.36 -3.75
N PHE A 58 -30.02 -8.39 -4.67
CA PHE A 58 -29.75 -6.98 -4.39
C PHE A 58 -30.65 -6.36 -3.31
N GLU A 59 -31.88 -6.85 -3.15
CA GLU A 59 -32.80 -6.38 -2.11
C GLU A 59 -32.31 -6.69 -0.69
N HIS A 60 -31.72 -7.88 -0.47
CA HIS A 60 -31.10 -8.24 0.80
C HIS A 60 -29.85 -7.41 1.08
N LEU A 61 -29.09 -7.08 0.04
CA LEU A 61 -27.91 -6.20 0.12
C LEU A 61 -28.30 -4.77 0.51
N LYS A 62 -29.42 -4.25 -0.01
CA LYS A 62 -29.91 -2.88 0.29
C LYS A 62 -30.24 -2.70 1.78
N ALA A 63 -30.83 -3.73 2.41
CA ALA A 63 -31.10 -3.71 3.84
C ALA A 63 -29.79 -3.74 4.66
N LYS A 64 -28.88 -4.67 4.33
CA LYS A 64 -27.58 -4.83 5.00
C LYS A 64 -26.68 -3.60 4.88
N THR A 65 -26.78 -2.85 3.80
CA THR A 65 -25.89 -1.71 3.50
C THR A 65 -26.50 -0.35 3.82
N LYS A 66 -27.74 -0.31 4.34
CA LYS A 66 -28.47 0.94 4.59
C LYS A 66 -27.70 1.89 5.53
N TYR A 67 -26.95 1.35 6.48
CA TYR A 67 -26.20 2.13 7.45
C TYR A 67 -25.05 2.93 6.81
N LEU A 68 -24.48 2.45 5.70
CA LEU A 68 -23.35 3.11 5.02
C LEU A 68 -23.69 4.52 4.53
N LYS A 69 -24.96 4.80 4.25
CA LYS A 69 -25.44 6.14 3.89
C LYS A 69 -25.28 7.18 4.99
N LYS A 70 -25.08 6.74 6.23
CA LYS A 70 -24.87 7.61 7.40
C LYS A 70 -23.39 7.72 7.80
N THR A 71 -22.50 7.07 7.03
CA THR A 71 -21.07 7.05 7.32
C THR A 71 -20.36 8.08 6.44
N PRO A 72 -19.15 8.55 6.81
CA PRO A 72 -18.37 9.45 5.96
C PRO A 72 -18.26 8.92 4.52
N GLU A 73 -18.38 9.82 3.53
CA GLU A 73 -18.28 9.48 2.10
C GLU A 73 -16.83 9.32 1.65
N GLU A 74 -16.12 8.47 2.38
CA GLU A 74 -14.71 8.16 2.19
C GLU A 74 -14.51 6.70 2.55
N VAL A 75 -13.66 6.03 1.78
CA VAL A 75 -13.29 4.63 2.02
C VAL A 75 -11.80 4.45 1.78
N ILE A 76 -11.24 3.39 2.34
CA ILE A 76 -9.84 3.03 2.14
C ILE A 76 -9.76 1.65 1.53
N PHE A 77 -9.09 1.52 0.40
CA PHE A 77 -8.73 0.23 -0.16
C PHE A 77 -7.31 -0.14 0.27
N LEU A 78 -7.18 -1.30 0.90
CA LEU A 78 -5.93 -1.98 1.17
C LEU A 78 -5.80 -3.15 0.22
N PHE A 79 -4.89 -3.09 -0.73
CA PHE A 79 -4.53 -4.23 -1.58
C PHE A 79 -3.40 -4.99 -0.92
N ILE A 80 -3.61 -6.29 -0.71
CA ILE A 80 -2.70 -7.14 0.04
C ILE A 80 -2.30 -8.35 -0.81
N GLU A 81 -1.02 -8.70 -0.76
CA GLU A 81 -0.55 -9.99 -1.22
C GLU A 81 -0.90 -11.02 -0.14
N ASN A 82 -1.71 -11.99 -0.51
CA ASN A 82 -2.06 -13.15 0.29
C ASN A 82 -1.13 -14.31 -0.10
N LYS A 83 -0.19 -14.62 0.79
CA LYS A 83 0.86 -15.63 0.56
C LYS A 83 0.32 -17.05 0.73
N ASN A 84 -0.74 -17.21 1.51
CA ASN A 84 -1.38 -18.48 1.80
C ASN A 84 -2.90 -18.32 1.84
N PRO A 85 -3.58 -18.31 0.68
CA PRO A 85 -5.02 -18.06 0.65
C PRO A 85 -5.85 -19.15 1.30
N ASP A 86 -5.34 -20.39 1.38
CA ASP A 86 -6.05 -21.56 1.92
C ASP A 86 -7.49 -21.62 1.38
N VAL A 87 -7.61 -21.97 0.10
CA VAL A 87 -8.84 -21.83 -0.66
C VAL A 87 -9.79 -22.98 -0.36
N ASP A 88 -11.05 -22.64 -0.05
CA ASP A 88 -12.13 -23.61 0.12
C ASP A 88 -13.43 -23.11 -0.55
N TYR A 89 -14.36 -24.03 -0.78
CA TYR A 89 -15.68 -23.73 -1.31
C TYR A 89 -16.70 -23.60 -0.19
N LEU A 90 -17.23 -22.39 0.00
CA LEU A 90 -18.22 -22.08 1.03
C LEU A 90 -19.60 -21.81 0.42
N GLY A 91 -20.64 -21.93 1.25
CA GLY A 91 -22.04 -21.78 0.83
C GLY A 91 -22.66 -23.11 0.37
N GLU A 92 -23.95 -23.04 0.02
CA GLU A 92 -24.75 -24.21 -0.37
C GLU A 92 -25.42 -23.99 -1.73
N GLY A 93 -25.55 -25.06 -2.52
CA GLY A 93 -26.23 -25.04 -3.82
C GLY A 93 -25.66 -23.99 -4.77
N SER A 94 -26.54 -23.14 -5.33
CA SER A 94 -26.18 -22.06 -6.26
C SER A 94 -25.38 -20.92 -5.63
N PHE A 95 -25.26 -20.88 -4.30
CA PHE A 95 -24.47 -19.88 -3.58
C PHE A 95 -23.06 -20.37 -3.24
N ARG A 96 -22.69 -21.57 -3.69
CA ARG A 96 -21.36 -22.13 -3.45
C ARG A 96 -20.30 -21.32 -4.22
N HIS A 97 -19.28 -20.85 -3.52
CA HIS A 97 -18.23 -19.99 -4.08
C HIS A 97 -16.87 -20.25 -3.44
N GLU A 98 -15.83 -19.89 -4.17
CA GLU A 98 -14.44 -19.97 -3.72
C GLU A 98 -14.12 -18.77 -2.81
N GLU A 99 -13.66 -19.02 -1.58
CA GLU A 99 -13.21 -17.99 -0.62
C GLU A 99 -11.81 -18.34 -0.07
N SER A 100 -11.02 -17.32 0.29
CA SER A 100 -9.78 -17.51 1.06
C SER A 100 -10.11 -17.63 2.55
N LEU A 101 -9.80 -18.79 3.16
CA LEU A 101 -10.01 -18.99 4.59
C LEU A 101 -9.11 -18.09 5.44
N SER A 102 -7.86 -17.87 5.03
CA SER A 102 -6.94 -16.97 5.75
C SER A 102 -7.45 -15.52 5.75
N LEU A 103 -7.95 -15.02 4.62
CA LEU A 103 -8.51 -13.67 4.55
C LEU A 103 -9.82 -13.57 5.33
N LYS A 104 -10.66 -14.61 5.28
CA LYS A 104 -11.88 -14.69 6.07
C LYS A 104 -11.58 -14.61 7.57
N GLN A 105 -10.58 -15.33 8.06
CA GLN A 105 -10.16 -15.28 9.46
C GLN A 105 -9.68 -13.87 9.85
N LEU A 106 -8.86 -13.23 9.03
CA LEU A 106 -8.42 -11.86 9.25
C LEU A 106 -9.61 -10.87 9.25
N LYS A 107 -10.54 -11.02 8.29
CA LYS A 107 -11.77 -10.23 8.17
C LYS A 107 -12.60 -10.32 9.45
N GLU A 108 -12.81 -11.53 9.97
CA GLU A 108 -13.59 -11.74 11.20
C GLU A 108 -12.84 -11.23 12.44
N LYS A 109 -11.52 -11.42 12.55
CA LYS A 109 -10.69 -10.85 13.63
C LYS A 109 -10.81 -9.32 13.70
N ILE A 110 -10.76 -8.64 12.55
CA ILE A 110 -10.93 -7.18 12.47
C ILE A 110 -12.36 -6.79 12.91
N ARG A 111 -13.37 -7.49 12.41
CA ARG A 111 -14.78 -7.23 12.74
C ARG A 111 -15.09 -7.43 14.21
N ASP A 112 -14.59 -8.50 14.83
CA ASP A 112 -14.81 -8.78 16.25
C ASP A 112 -14.24 -7.69 17.15
N LYS A 113 -13.11 -7.10 16.74
CA LYS A 113 -12.43 -6.07 17.51
C LYS A 113 -13.07 -4.69 17.32
N TYR A 114 -13.51 -4.33 16.11
CA TYR A 114 -13.84 -2.94 15.79
C TYR A 114 -15.25 -2.68 15.29
N ASN A 115 -16.04 -3.70 14.93
CA ASN A 115 -17.43 -3.46 14.60
C ASN A 115 -18.18 -2.88 15.82
N PRO A 116 -19.14 -1.98 15.60
CA PRO A 116 -20.01 -1.50 16.67
C PRO A 116 -20.70 -2.68 17.36
N ARG A 117 -20.88 -2.55 18.68
CA ARG A 117 -21.60 -3.51 19.50
C ARG A 117 -22.92 -2.90 19.98
N LYS A 118 -23.94 -3.75 20.07
CA LYS A 118 -25.23 -3.43 20.70
C LYS A 118 -25.54 -4.54 21.69
N ASP A 119 -25.77 -4.17 22.96
CA ASP A 119 -26.02 -5.12 24.04
C ASP A 119 -24.92 -6.20 24.16
N GLY A 120 -23.66 -5.77 24.03
CA GLY A 120 -22.47 -6.63 24.03
C GLY A 120 -22.25 -7.46 22.77
N LYS A 121 -23.25 -7.58 21.88
CA LYS A 121 -23.16 -8.37 20.64
C LYS A 121 -22.65 -7.53 19.48
N ARG A 122 -21.83 -8.15 18.62
CA ARG A 122 -21.35 -7.55 17.38
C ARG A 122 -22.54 -7.24 16.46
N THR A 123 -22.57 -6.03 15.90
CA THR A 123 -23.62 -5.66 14.92
C THR A 123 -23.21 -6.04 13.51
N GLU A 124 -24.19 -6.08 12.60
CA GLU A 124 -24.01 -6.24 11.14
C GLU A 124 -23.50 -4.96 10.46
N ASN A 125 -23.22 -3.89 11.22
CA ASN A 125 -22.62 -2.67 10.70
C ASN A 125 -21.12 -2.86 10.53
N HIS A 126 -20.75 -3.65 9.53
CA HIS A 126 -19.38 -4.05 9.26
C HIS A 126 -18.50 -2.84 8.93
N ILE A 127 -17.41 -2.67 9.68
CA ILE A 127 -16.44 -1.59 9.39
C ILE A 127 -15.57 -1.90 8.17
N ILE A 128 -15.48 -3.17 7.78
CA ILE A 128 -14.73 -3.64 6.61
C ILE A 128 -15.51 -4.61 5.73
N HIS A 129 -15.13 -4.64 4.46
CA HIS A 129 -15.41 -5.70 3.50
C HIS A 129 -14.08 -6.21 2.93
N ALA A 130 -14.02 -7.46 2.47
CA ALA A 130 -12.82 -8.00 1.84
C ALA A 130 -13.23 -8.89 0.67
N SER A 131 -12.35 -9.02 -0.33
CA SER A 131 -12.58 -9.91 -1.47
C SER A 131 -12.76 -11.35 -1.03
N ASP A 132 -13.65 -12.09 -1.70
CA ASP A 132 -13.70 -13.54 -1.55
C ASP A 132 -12.64 -14.22 -2.43
N ASN A 133 -12.37 -13.65 -3.61
CA ASN A 133 -11.41 -14.14 -4.60
C ASN A 133 -10.69 -13.02 -5.37
N GLU A 134 -9.63 -13.38 -6.10
CA GLU A 134 -8.78 -12.43 -6.84
C GLU A 134 -9.53 -11.72 -7.99
N LEU A 135 -10.59 -12.32 -8.55
CA LEU A 135 -11.40 -11.68 -9.59
C LEU A 135 -12.14 -10.45 -9.07
N GLN A 136 -12.63 -10.49 -7.83
CA GLN A 136 -13.21 -9.30 -7.19
C GLN A 136 -12.16 -8.20 -7.04
N THR A 137 -10.93 -8.54 -6.62
CA THR A 137 -9.82 -7.60 -6.53
C THR A 137 -9.48 -6.96 -7.88
N ASP A 138 -9.41 -7.77 -8.94
CA ASP A 138 -9.16 -7.31 -10.31
C ASP A 138 -10.23 -6.31 -10.77
N TYR A 139 -11.50 -6.62 -10.50
CA TYR A 139 -12.61 -5.75 -10.82
C TYR A 139 -12.55 -4.41 -10.08
N ILE A 140 -12.23 -4.43 -8.78
CA ILE A 140 -12.10 -3.21 -7.96
C ILE A 140 -10.92 -2.35 -8.43
N LEU A 141 -9.78 -2.94 -8.79
CA LEU A 141 -8.66 -2.20 -9.37
C LEU A 141 -9.05 -1.50 -10.67
N LYS A 142 -9.79 -2.17 -11.55
CA LYS A 142 -10.31 -1.58 -12.78
C LYS A 142 -11.30 -0.45 -12.51
N TYR A 143 -12.18 -0.60 -11.52
CA TYR A 143 -13.05 0.47 -11.04
C TYR A 143 -12.26 1.72 -10.58
N LEU A 144 -11.13 1.50 -9.90
CA LEU A 144 -10.21 2.55 -9.46
C LEU A 144 -9.27 3.05 -10.58
N SER A 145 -9.59 2.77 -11.85
CA SER A 145 -8.85 3.20 -13.05
C SER A 145 -7.51 2.49 -13.30
N PHE A 146 -7.20 1.40 -12.60
CA PHE A 146 -6.06 0.53 -12.92
C PHE A 146 -6.47 -0.50 -13.97
N LYS A 147 -6.31 -0.13 -15.25
CA LYS A 147 -6.79 -0.93 -16.40
C LYS A 147 -6.27 -2.37 -16.44
N GLU A 148 -5.02 -2.57 -15.99
CA GLU A 148 -4.37 -3.89 -15.95
C GLU A 148 -4.83 -4.76 -14.76
N GLY A 149 -5.66 -4.22 -13.85
CA GLY A 149 -6.20 -4.95 -12.70
C GLY A 149 -5.09 -5.49 -11.80
N VAL A 150 -5.18 -6.75 -11.38
CA VAL A 150 -4.18 -7.37 -10.46
C VAL A 150 -2.78 -7.48 -11.08
N LYS A 151 -2.66 -7.44 -12.42
CA LYS A 151 -1.36 -7.55 -13.10
C LYS A 151 -0.42 -6.39 -12.80
N ILE A 152 -0.93 -5.26 -12.30
CA ILE A 152 -0.08 -4.13 -11.89
C ILE A 152 0.93 -4.53 -10.80
N PHE A 153 0.65 -5.57 -10.02
CA PHE A 153 1.52 -6.03 -8.92
C PHE A 153 2.63 -6.98 -9.37
N GLN A 154 2.64 -7.40 -10.64
CA GLN A 154 3.69 -8.25 -11.19
C GLN A 154 4.97 -7.45 -11.39
N SER A 155 6.12 -7.97 -10.94
CA SER A 155 7.40 -7.30 -11.17
C SER A 155 7.67 -7.22 -12.67
N ARG A 156 7.98 -6.01 -13.13
CA ARG A 156 8.39 -5.72 -14.52
C ARG A 156 9.90 -5.89 -14.72
N ASN A 157 10.66 -6.09 -13.64
CA ASN A 157 12.11 -6.12 -13.62
C ASN A 157 12.60 -7.44 -13.01
N LYS A 158 13.31 -8.26 -13.83
CA LYS A 158 13.73 -9.62 -13.44
C LYS A 158 15.01 -9.64 -12.59
N TYR A 159 15.94 -8.73 -12.86
CA TYR A 159 17.30 -8.76 -12.29
C TYR A 159 17.53 -7.71 -11.21
N LEU A 160 16.57 -6.80 -11.02
CA LEU A 160 16.63 -5.73 -10.03
C LEU A 160 15.49 -5.93 -9.03
N SER A 161 15.79 -5.80 -7.74
CA SER A 161 14.76 -5.78 -6.70
C SER A 161 14.09 -4.41 -6.69
N LEU A 162 13.07 -4.25 -7.55
CA LEU A 162 12.32 -3.00 -7.70
C LEU A 162 10.84 -3.17 -7.33
N PRO A 163 10.22 -2.11 -6.80
CA PRO A 163 8.77 -2.08 -6.63
C PRO A 163 8.02 -2.27 -7.95
N TYR A 164 6.82 -2.86 -7.86
CA TYR A 164 6.00 -3.22 -9.03
C TYR A 164 5.58 -2.02 -9.90
N TYR A 165 5.54 -0.82 -9.33
CA TYR A 165 5.16 0.40 -10.03
C TYR A 165 6.33 1.05 -10.80
N ILE A 166 7.55 0.54 -10.66
CA ILE A 166 8.67 0.96 -11.50
C ILE A 166 8.56 0.21 -12.83
N ASP A 167 8.50 0.98 -13.91
CA ASP A 167 8.45 0.44 -15.26
C ASP A 167 9.68 -0.42 -15.59
N LYS A 168 9.55 -1.21 -16.65
CA LYS A 168 10.63 -2.07 -17.12
C LYS A 168 11.85 -1.22 -17.51
N ILE A 169 12.97 -1.46 -16.84
CA ILE A 169 14.25 -0.83 -17.14
C ILE A 169 14.99 -1.71 -18.15
N ASN A 170 15.18 -1.21 -19.36
CA ASN A 170 15.85 -1.97 -20.43
C ASN A 170 17.38 -1.86 -20.35
N LYS A 171 17.89 -0.71 -19.91
CA LYS A 171 19.34 -0.44 -19.81
C LYS A 171 19.64 0.27 -18.50
N LEU A 172 20.65 -0.23 -17.82
CA LEU A 172 21.15 0.32 -16.55
C LEU A 172 22.66 0.48 -16.63
N LYS A 173 23.17 1.65 -16.27
CA LYS A 173 24.60 1.90 -16.05
C LYS A 173 24.89 1.87 -14.56
N ILE A 174 25.72 0.93 -14.12
CA ILE A 174 26.21 0.93 -12.74
C ILE A 174 27.35 1.93 -12.63
N LYS A 175 27.28 2.83 -11.66
CA LYS A 175 28.34 3.82 -11.41
C LYS A 175 28.42 4.23 -9.95
N LYS A 176 29.59 4.73 -9.55
CA LYS A 176 29.80 5.34 -8.24
C LYS A 176 29.70 6.86 -8.35
N ILE A 177 28.81 7.48 -7.58
CA ILE A 177 28.58 8.93 -7.61
C ILE A 177 28.67 9.54 -6.20
N PRO A 178 28.93 10.84 -6.08
CA PRO A 178 28.74 11.59 -4.84
C PRO A 178 27.28 11.49 -4.37
N ILE A 179 27.05 11.21 -3.09
CA ILE A 179 25.69 11.08 -2.55
C ILE A 179 24.93 12.41 -2.57
N ASN A 180 25.66 13.53 -2.48
CA ASN A 180 25.09 14.87 -2.48
C ASN A 180 24.58 15.31 -3.86
N ALA A 181 24.94 14.59 -4.93
CA ALA A 181 24.39 14.79 -6.27
C ALA A 181 23.01 14.11 -6.45
N LEU A 182 22.51 13.41 -5.43
CA LEU A 182 21.19 12.81 -5.46
C LEU A 182 20.12 13.83 -5.05
N ILE A 183 19.05 13.84 -5.83
CA ILE A 183 17.80 14.54 -5.52
C ILE A 183 16.66 13.54 -5.48
N CYS A 184 15.59 13.86 -4.77
CA CYS A 184 14.42 13.02 -4.62
C CYS A 184 13.13 13.82 -4.70
N ASN A 185 12.07 13.17 -5.14
CA ASN A 185 10.73 13.75 -5.08
C ASN A 185 10.09 13.49 -3.73
N ILE A 186 9.53 14.54 -3.13
CA ILE A 186 8.73 14.45 -1.90
C ILE A 186 7.33 15.01 -2.16
N ALA A 187 6.33 14.37 -1.55
CA ALA A 187 4.98 14.91 -1.43
C ALA A 187 4.98 16.29 -0.73
N VAL A 188 4.24 17.23 -1.28
CA VAL A 188 3.96 18.56 -0.70
C VAL A 188 2.49 18.90 -0.90
N GLY A 189 1.97 19.85 -0.11
CA GLY A 189 0.58 20.28 -0.16
C GLY A 189 -0.14 20.16 1.17
N LYS A 190 -1.46 20.35 1.17
CA LYS A 190 -2.27 20.43 2.40
C LYS A 190 -2.53 19.07 3.01
N ASN A 191 -2.84 18.07 2.19
CA ASN A 191 -3.16 16.71 2.61
C ASN A 191 -3.11 15.75 1.42
N ARG A 192 -3.36 14.46 1.63
CA ARG A 192 -3.40 13.41 0.60
C ARG A 192 -4.31 13.67 -0.62
N TYR A 193 -5.32 14.54 -0.53
CA TYR A 193 -6.22 14.90 -1.65
C TYR A 193 -5.79 16.15 -2.40
N ASP A 194 -4.99 17.00 -1.75
CA ASP A 194 -4.47 18.26 -2.28
C ASP A 194 -2.96 18.25 -2.08
N CYS A 195 -2.29 17.43 -2.89
CA CYS A 195 -0.85 17.27 -2.87
C CYS A 195 -0.29 17.10 -4.28
N SER A 196 0.98 17.46 -4.40
CA SER A 196 1.82 17.23 -5.57
C SER A 196 3.18 16.70 -5.11
N THR A 197 4.11 16.51 -6.04
CA THR A 197 5.50 16.19 -5.69
C THR A 197 6.41 17.32 -6.09
N THR A 198 7.47 17.53 -5.31
CA THR A 198 8.55 18.48 -5.64
C THR A 198 9.90 17.81 -5.45
N SER A 199 10.86 18.19 -6.28
CA SER A 199 12.24 17.69 -6.19
C SER A 199 13.02 18.47 -5.13
N THR A 200 13.81 17.77 -4.33
CA THR A 200 14.67 18.36 -3.29
C THR A 200 15.91 17.51 -3.06
N ASN A 201 16.90 18.08 -2.37
CA ASN A 201 18.05 17.31 -1.89
C ASN A 201 17.63 16.32 -0.80
N ILE A 202 18.26 15.14 -0.75
CA ILE A 202 17.97 14.11 0.26
C ILE A 202 18.02 14.66 1.68
N MET A 203 18.95 15.58 2.00
CA MET A 203 19.09 16.18 3.33
C MET A 203 17.82 16.91 3.80
N ASN A 204 17.00 17.37 2.86
CA ASN A 204 15.75 18.07 3.13
C ASN A 204 14.53 17.14 3.10
N SER A 205 14.73 15.84 2.80
CA SER A 205 13.65 14.88 2.76
C SER A 205 13.21 14.51 4.19
N PRO A 206 11.90 14.24 4.41
CA PRO A 206 11.39 13.79 5.70
C PRO A 206 12.00 12.45 6.12
N HIS A 207 12.43 11.62 5.16
CA HIS A 207 13.12 10.36 5.40
C HIS A 207 14.46 10.57 6.13
N PHE A 208 15.30 11.45 5.59
CA PHE A 208 16.60 11.76 6.20
C PHE A 208 16.45 12.54 7.50
N GLN A 209 15.56 13.53 7.54
CA GLN A 209 15.27 14.30 8.76
C GLN A 209 14.71 13.40 9.86
N GLY A 210 13.87 12.43 9.50
CA GLY A 210 13.36 11.40 10.40
C GLY A 210 14.47 10.58 11.06
N LEU A 211 15.49 10.18 10.30
CA LEU A 211 16.62 9.39 10.80
C LEU A 211 17.59 10.20 11.67
N THR A 212 17.80 11.47 11.34
CA THR A 212 18.91 12.27 11.90
C THR A 212 18.47 13.29 12.95
N LYS A 213 17.19 13.62 13.02
CA LYS A 213 16.64 14.61 13.95
C LYS A 213 15.59 13.98 14.85
N ASP A 214 14.45 13.63 14.27
CA ASP A 214 13.32 13.06 14.99
C ASP A 214 12.42 12.28 14.03
N ILE A 215 12.20 11.00 14.32
CA ILE A 215 11.40 10.10 13.50
C ILE A 215 9.94 10.55 13.37
N SER A 216 9.44 11.37 14.31
CA SER A 216 8.12 11.99 14.24
C SER A 216 7.90 12.78 12.94
N ILE A 217 8.93 13.42 12.39
CA ILE A 217 8.89 14.15 11.12
C ILE A 217 8.48 13.22 9.97
N TYR A 218 9.06 12.02 9.93
CA TYR A 218 8.73 11.05 8.91
C TYR A 218 7.33 10.45 9.13
N LYS A 219 6.95 10.22 10.39
CA LYS A 219 5.61 9.74 10.74
C LYS A 219 4.53 10.74 10.30
N GLU A 220 4.66 12.01 10.65
CA GLU A 220 3.73 13.07 10.27
C GLU A 220 3.61 13.20 8.75
N TYR A 221 4.74 13.08 8.05
CA TYR A 221 4.78 13.05 6.60
C TYR A 221 3.98 11.89 6.01
N ILE A 222 4.15 10.67 6.53
CA ILE A 222 3.36 9.50 6.13
C ILE A 222 1.89 9.75 6.42
N ASP A 223 1.53 10.09 7.66
CA ASP A 223 0.15 10.29 8.10
C ASP A 223 -0.58 11.32 7.24
N LYS A 224 0.13 12.36 6.78
CA LYS A 224 -0.44 13.42 5.95
C LYS A 224 -0.76 12.97 4.52
N TYR A 225 0.08 12.10 3.93
CA TYR A 225 0.05 11.81 2.48
C TYR A 225 -0.23 10.34 2.11
N ILE A 226 -0.29 9.42 3.08
CA ILE A 226 -0.60 8.00 2.85
C ILE A 226 -1.94 7.81 2.14
N GLY A 227 -1.95 6.94 1.14
CA GLY A 227 -3.07 6.68 0.26
C GLY A 227 -3.40 7.78 -0.76
N GLY A 228 -2.63 8.88 -0.77
CA GLY A 228 -2.58 9.86 -1.86
C GLY A 228 -1.42 9.55 -2.79
N VAL A 229 -0.41 10.42 -2.83
CA VAL A 229 0.84 10.16 -3.58
C VAL A 229 1.71 9.08 -2.94
N LEU A 230 1.60 8.86 -1.63
CA LEU A 230 2.28 7.76 -0.95
C LEU A 230 1.35 6.55 -0.91
N THR A 231 1.52 5.58 -1.80
CA THR A 231 0.57 4.46 -1.91
C THR A 231 1.07 3.13 -1.34
N GLU A 232 2.32 3.01 -0.94
CA GLU A 232 2.82 1.79 -0.29
C GLU A 232 2.58 1.78 1.21
N ASP A 233 2.82 0.63 1.85
CA ASP A 233 2.78 0.49 3.30
C ASP A 233 4.03 1.07 3.98
N TYR A 234 4.09 2.40 4.04
CA TYR A 234 5.13 3.12 4.79
C TYR A 234 4.77 3.23 6.27
N TYR A 235 5.77 3.04 7.13
CA TYR A 235 5.70 3.26 8.57
C TYR A 235 7.11 3.47 9.16
N PRO A 236 7.24 4.27 10.24
CA PRO A 236 8.54 4.60 10.84
C PRO A 236 9.42 3.40 11.18
N GLU A 237 8.85 2.34 11.76
CA GLU A 237 9.57 1.17 12.24
C GLU A 237 10.26 0.42 11.09
N ARG A 238 9.71 0.49 9.87
CA ARG A 238 10.35 -0.06 8.67
C ARG A 238 11.63 0.68 8.29
N LEU A 239 11.63 2.01 8.43
CA LEU A 239 12.80 2.84 8.16
C LEU A 239 13.86 2.65 9.25
N ILE A 240 13.46 2.55 10.51
CA ILE A 240 14.37 2.23 11.62
C ILE A 240 15.01 0.86 11.39
N ALA A 241 14.21 -0.18 11.16
CA ALA A 241 14.73 -1.53 10.93
C ALA A 241 15.67 -1.60 9.70
N LEU A 242 15.37 -0.83 8.64
CA LEU A 242 16.29 -0.68 7.52
C LEU A 242 17.59 0.02 7.94
N SER A 243 17.51 1.10 8.71
CA SER A 243 18.67 1.84 9.21
C SER A 243 19.59 0.98 10.08
N ASP A 244 19.04 0.00 10.81
CA ASP A 244 19.83 -0.89 11.65
C ASP A 244 20.51 -2.00 10.83
N LYS A 245 19.83 -2.53 9.82
CA LYS A 245 20.24 -3.77 9.12
C LYS A 245 20.82 -3.55 7.72
N LEU A 246 20.77 -2.34 7.17
CA LEU A 246 21.16 -2.13 5.77
C LEU A 246 22.65 -2.41 5.55
N GLU A 247 22.93 -3.45 4.78
CA GLU A 247 24.25 -3.74 4.22
C GLU A 247 24.16 -3.53 2.70
N TYR A 248 24.43 -2.31 2.26
CA TYR A 248 24.10 -1.91 0.90
C TYR A 248 24.87 -2.71 -0.16
N LEU A 249 24.12 -3.33 -1.09
CA LEU A 249 24.62 -4.23 -2.13
C LEU A 249 25.35 -5.48 -1.59
N GLN A 250 25.01 -5.91 -0.38
CA GLN A 250 25.47 -7.15 0.23
C GLN A 250 24.27 -7.98 0.67
N ASN A 251 24.46 -9.29 0.83
CA ASN A 251 23.46 -10.22 1.35
C ASN A 251 22.07 -10.02 0.70
N ASP A 252 21.04 -9.78 1.51
CA ASP A 252 19.65 -9.59 1.07
C ASP A 252 19.44 -8.34 0.18
N TYR A 253 20.44 -7.46 0.06
CA TYR A 253 20.39 -6.23 -0.71
C TYR A 253 21.26 -6.25 -1.98
N CYS A 254 21.83 -7.40 -2.36
CA CYS A 254 22.81 -7.51 -3.46
C CYS A 254 22.32 -6.97 -4.82
N ASN A 255 21.01 -6.94 -5.06
CA ASN A 255 20.37 -6.40 -6.27
C ASN A 255 19.44 -5.21 -6.00
N ALA A 256 19.48 -4.63 -4.79
CA ALA A 256 18.64 -3.52 -4.34
C ALA A 256 19.32 -2.15 -4.58
N TYR A 257 19.74 -1.90 -5.82
CA TYR A 257 20.36 -0.64 -6.21
C TYR A 257 19.48 0.56 -5.86
N ILE A 258 20.09 1.67 -5.49
CA ILE A 258 19.45 2.98 -5.61
C ILE A 258 19.40 3.30 -7.11
N VAL A 259 18.18 3.35 -7.64
CA VAL A 259 17.95 3.55 -9.08
C VAL A 259 17.69 5.02 -9.33
N VAL A 260 18.40 5.58 -10.31
CA VAL A 260 18.38 7.02 -10.60
C VAL A 260 18.18 7.30 -12.08
N LYS A 261 17.66 8.47 -12.39
CA LYS A 261 17.70 9.09 -13.72
C LYS A 261 18.53 10.37 -13.65
N LYS A 262 19.42 10.57 -14.63
CA LYS A 262 20.18 11.82 -14.72
C LYS A 262 19.25 12.97 -15.12
N VAL A 263 19.30 14.07 -14.38
CA VAL A 263 18.55 15.29 -14.66
C VAL A 263 19.52 16.46 -14.51
N ASN A 264 19.92 17.07 -15.62
CA ASN A 264 20.99 18.06 -15.68
C ASN A 264 22.30 17.52 -15.07
N ASN A 265 22.79 18.16 -14.00
CA ASN A 265 24.00 17.76 -13.27
C ASN A 265 23.72 16.83 -12.08
N ASP A 266 22.45 16.59 -11.76
CA ASP A 266 22.00 15.81 -10.62
C ASP A 266 21.43 14.45 -11.03
N TYR A 267 21.11 13.64 -10.03
CA TYR A 267 20.53 12.31 -10.16
C TYR A 267 19.24 12.19 -9.37
N LEU A 268 18.12 12.18 -10.08
CA LEU A 268 16.80 11.97 -9.48
C LEU A 268 16.63 10.50 -9.10
N ILE A 269 16.37 10.24 -7.83
CA ILE A 269 16.03 8.91 -7.33
C ILE A 269 14.66 8.49 -7.85
N LEU A 270 14.62 7.35 -8.54
CA LEU A 270 13.40 6.66 -8.95
C LEU A 270 13.00 5.56 -7.95
N ASP A 271 13.99 4.88 -7.35
CA ASP A 271 13.79 3.92 -6.28
C ASP A 271 14.99 3.94 -5.29
N GLY A 272 14.71 3.64 -4.02
CA GLY A 272 15.74 3.52 -2.99
C GLY A 272 15.98 4.79 -2.16
N LEU A 273 15.01 5.70 -2.07
CA LEU A 273 15.12 6.90 -1.24
C LEU A 273 15.46 6.57 0.22
N HIS A 274 14.77 5.61 0.84
CA HIS A 274 15.08 5.16 2.21
C HIS A 274 16.52 4.67 2.33
N ARG A 275 17.02 3.87 1.37
CA ARG A 275 18.41 3.38 1.36
C ARG A 275 19.39 4.55 1.24
N ALA A 276 19.12 5.50 0.36
CA ALA A 276 19.95 6.68 0.18
C ALA A 276 19.98 7.55 1.44
N SER A 277 18.84 7.74 2.12
CA SER A 277 18.76 8.46 3.40
C SER A 277 19.57 7.77 4.50
N VAL A 278 19.50 6.45 4.62
CA VAL A 278 20.31 5.67 5.59
C VAL A 278 21.81 5.77 5.28
N LEU A 279 22.20 5.64 4.01
CA LEU A 279 23.63 5.76 3.65
C LEU A 279 24.15 7.16 3.94
N LEU A 280 23.34 8.19 3.69
CA LEU A 280 23.71 9.56 3.99
C LEU A 280 23.81 9.81 5.50
N SER A 281 22.92 9.22 6.33
CA SER A 281 22.98 9.37 7.78
C SER A 281 24.19 8.66 8.40
N ARG A 282 24.76 7.69 7.68
CA ARG A 282 26.04 7.03 8.00
C ARG A 282 27.26 7.72 7.36
N ASP A 283 27.12 8.99 6.97
CA ASP A 283 28.21 9.83 6.43
C ASP A 283 28.86 9.35 5.13
N MET A 284 28.23 8.44 4.39
CA MET A 284 28.74 7.94 3.12
C MET A 284 28.87 9.06 2.10
N LYS A 285 30.09 9.35 1.61
CA LYS A 285 30.29 10.44 0.64
C LYS A 285 30.02 10.04 -0.81
N LYS A 286 30.20 8.76 -1.15
CA LYS A 286 29.96 8.20 -2.49
C LYS A 286 29.26 6.86 -2.39
N ILE A 287 28.35 6.59 -3.31
CA ILE A 287 27.59 5.33 -3.36
C ILE A 287 27.51 4.79 -4.79
N ILE A 288 27.30 3.47 -4.90
CA ILE A 288 27.00 2.82 -6.17
C ILE A 288 25.52 3.02 -6.48
N VAL A 289 25.17 3.38 -7.72
CA VAL A 289 23.78 3.53 -8.18
C VAL A 289 23.58 2.80 -9.50
N GLY A 290 22.33 2.46 -9.79
CA GLY A 290 21.88 2.05 -11.12
C GLY A 290 21.28 3.24 -11.85
N GLU A 291 21.98 3.81 -12.82
CA GLU A 291 21.45 4.88 -13.67
C GLU A 291 20.65 4.27 -14.83
N VAL A 292 19.39 4.65 -14.97
CA VAL A 292 18.58 4.32 -16.14
C VAL A 292 19.10 5.08 -17.35
N ILE A 293 19.40 4.35 -18.42
CA ILE A 293 19.78 4.91 -19.72
C ILE A 293 18.56 4.79 -20.64
N GLU A 294 18.12 5.91 -21.20
CA GLU A 294 17.09 5.92 -22.25
C GLU A 294 17.64 5.42 -23.59
#